data_AF-A0A7S3MXN5-F1
#
_entry.id   AF-A0A7S3MXN5-F1
#
_cell.length_a   1.000
_cell.length_b   1.000
_cell.length_c   1.000
_cell.angle_alpha   90.00
_cell.angle_beta   90.00
_cell.angle_gamma   90.00
#
_symmetry.space_group_name_H-M   'P 1'
#
loop_
_entity.id
_entity.type
_entity.pdbx_description
1 polymer ?
#
loop_
_entity_poly.entity_id
_entity_poly.type
_entity_poly.pdbx_seq_one_letter_code
_entity_poly.pdbx_strand_id
1 'polypeptide(L)'
;KIQSSFQSQEKEQKGEYENFLHKNKEGEFLNDNRILRMKLFYYKELLKIWANNFQDPRFSKAKKSLQLTTMGPPAVLGLFHLFSPFSLFKPIAVWSTFLGSIGCLAYSLHEEFDFISRKDKGELGHMVRYRYQ
;
A
#
# COMPACT_ATOMS: atom_id res chain seq x y z
N LYS A 1 10.38 -35.25 -3.94
CA LYS A 1 8.89 -35.30 -3.85
C LYS A 1 8.24 -33.91 -3.71
N ILE A 2 8.88 -32.91 -3.09
CA ILE A 2 8.31 -31.56 -2.91
C ILE A 2 8.50 -30.65 -4.15
N GLN A 3 9.64 -30.74 -4.86
CA GLN A 3 9.86 -29.95 -6.08
C GLN A 3 8.87 -30.27 -7.23
N SER A 4 8.41 -31.52 -7.33
CA SER A 4 7.45 -31.93 -8.36
C SER A 4 6.04 -31.42 -8.09
N SER A 5 5.65 -31.21 -6.83
CA SER A 5 4.32 -30.65 -6.52
C SER A 5 4.24 -29.16 -6.82
N PHE A 6 5.34 -28.41 -6.61
CA PHE A 6 5.40 -26.99 -6.97
C PHE A 6 5.34 -26.76 -8.47
N GLN A 7 6.08 -27.55 -9.28
CA GLN A 7 6.04 -27.42 -10.74
C GLN A 7 4.68 -27.80 -11.33
N SER A 8 3.98 -28.76 -10.73
CA SER A 8 2.61 -29.11 -11.14
C SER A 8 1.62 -28.01 -10.78
N GLN A 9 1.72 -27.41 -9.59
CA GLN A 9 0.88 -26.27 -9.18
C GLN A 9 1.12 -25.03 -10.05
N GLU A 10 2.37 -24.77 -10.44
CA GLU A 10 2.74 -23.64 -11.29
C GLU A 10 2.23 -23.81 -12.73
N LYS A 11 2.27 -25.03 -13.28
CA LYS A 11 1.67 -25.35 -14.59
C LYS A 11 0.15 -25.28 -14.58
N GLU A 12 -0.49 -25.72 -13.49
CA GLU A 12 -1.93 -25.66 -13.32
C GLU A 12 -2.42 -24.22 -13.21
N GLN A 13 -1.76 -23.38 -12.41
CA GLN A 13 -2.08 -21.95 -12.30
C GLN A 13 -1.82 -21.19 -13.61
N LYS A 14 -0.77 -21.53 -14.35
CA LYS A 14 -0.49 -20.93 -15.65
C LYS A 14 -1.53 -21.32 -16.70
N GLY A 15 -1.97 -22.58 -16.71
CA GLY A 15 -3.05 -23.07 -17.58
C GLY A 15 -4.41 -22.42 -17.26
N GLU A 16 -4.72 -22.21 -15.97
CA GLU A 16 -5.90 -21.46 -15.55
C GLU A 16 -5.84 -19.99 -15.99
N TYR A 17 -4.66 -19.36 -15.93
CA TYR A 17 -4.45 -17.98 -16.35
C TYR A 17 -4.57 -17.81 -17.88
N GLU A 18 -4.05 -18.74 -18.67
CA GLU A 18 -4.15 -18.72 -20.14
C GLU A 18 -5.58 -19.00 -20.62
N ASN A 19 -6.28 -19.96 -19.99
CA ASN A 19 -7.71 -20.19 -20.25
C ASN A 19 -8.60 -19.01 -19.80
N PHE A 20 -8.19 -18.29 -18.76
CA PHE A 20 -8.84 -17.07 -18.29
C PHE A 20 -8.62 -15.89 -19.27
N LEU A 21 -7.42 -15.69 -19.80
CA LEU A 21 -7.13 -14.68 -20.82
C LEU A 21 -7.95 -14.91 -22.10
N HIS A 22 -8.11 -16.18 -22.51
CA HIS A 22 -8.90 -16.52 -23.68
C HIS A 22 -10.41 -16.29 -23.47
N LYS A 23 -10.94 -16.51 -22.26
CA LYS A 23 -12.36 -16.28 -21.92
C LYS A 23 -12.74 -14.81 -21.65
N ASN A 24 -11.80 -13.92 -21.34
CA ASN A 24 -12.10 -12.52 -20.96
C ASN A 24 -12.01 -11.48 -22.09
N LYS A 25 -11.80 -11.91 -23.34
CA LYS A 25 -11.86 -10.98 -24.49
C LYS A 25 -13.26 -10.38 -24.74
N GLU A 26 -14.31 -10.87 -24.07
CA GLU A 26 -15.70 -10.45 -24.32
C GLU A 26 -16.35 -9.67 -23.15
N GLY A 27 -15.63 -9.33 -22.07
CA GLY A 27 -16.24 -8.74 -20.87
C GLY A 27 -15.39 -7.68 -20.16
N GLU A 28 -15.23 -6.50 -20.75
CA GLU A 28 -14.38 -5.41 -20.21
C GLU A 28 -14.78 -4.96 -18.78
N PHE A 29 -16.07 -4.98 -18.40
CA PHE A 29 -16.53 -4.49 -17.09
C PHE A 29 -16.28 -5.44 -15.89
N LEU A 30 -16.25 -6.76 -16.11
CA LEU A 30 -15.95 -7.75 -15.05
C LEU A 30 -14.46 -7.81 -14.75
N ASN A 31 -13.63 -7.42 -15.72
CA ASN A 31 -12.19 -7.35 -15.58
C ASN A 31 -11.79 -6.26 -14.58
N ASP A 32 -12.42 -5.08 -14.64
CA ASP A 32 -12.06 -3.93 -13.80
C ASP A 32 -12.28 -4.16 -12.30
N ASN A 33 -13.41 -4.75 -11.91
CA ASN A 33 -13.68 -5.08 -10.50
C ASN A 33 -12.71 -6.15 -9.96
N ARG A 34 -12.32 -7.11 -10.82
CA ARG A 34 -11.35 -8.14 -10.44
C ARG A 34 -9.93 -7.57 -10.36
N ILE A 35 -9.55 -6.69 -11.28
CA ILE A 35 -8.29 -5.94 -11.26
C ILE A 35 -8.21 -5.08 -10.00
N LEU A 36 -9.29 -4.37 -9.64
CA LEU A 36 -9.36 -3.55 -8.43
C LEU A 36 -9.17 -4.40 -7.17
N ARG A 37 -9.86 -5.55 -7.07
CA ARG A 37 -9.70 -6.48 -5.95
C ARG A 37 -8.26 -7.01 -5.85
N MET A 38 -7.64 -7.32 -6.98
CA MET A 38 -6.26 -7.79 -7.02
C MET A 38 -5.28 -6.70 -6.58
N LYS A 39 -5.46 -5.45 -7.04
CA LYS A 39 -4.70 -4.28 -6.58
C LYS A 39 -4.85 -4.06 -5.07
N LEU A 40 -6.09 -4.10 -4.55
CA LEU A 40 -6.36 -3.98 -3.11
C LEU A 40 -5.69 -5.09 -2.30
N PHE A 41 -5.68 -6.33 -2.82
CA PHE A 41 -4.96 -7.44 -2.20
C PHE A 41 -3.46 -7.17 -2.12
N TYR A 42 -2.82 -6.71 -3.19
CA TYR A 42 -1.40 -6.36 -3.19
C TYR A 42 -1.07 -5.27 -2.17
N TYR A 43 -1.84 -4.17 -2.17
CA TYR A 43 -1.63 -3.08 -1.21
C TYR A 43 -1.82 -3.53 0.24
N LYS A 44 -2.84 -4.37 0.52
CA LYS A 44 -3.06 -4.95 1.84
C LYS A 44 -1.85 -5.76 2.30
N GLU A 45 -1.28 -6.57 1.42
CA GLU A 45 -0.14 -7.42 1.76
C GLU A 45 1.16 -6.63 1.94
N LEU A 46 1.37 -5.58 1.15
CA LEU A 46 2.46 -4.63 1.39
C LEU A 46 2.29 -3.92 2.75
N LEU A 47 1.08 -3.47 3.08
CA LEU A 47 0.80 -2.88 4.40
C LEU A 47 1.06 -3.86 5.55
N LYS A 48 0.76 -5.15 5.38
CA LYS A 48 1.14 -6.18 6.38
C LYS A 48 2.64 -6.32 6.53
N ILE A 49 3.40 -6.32 5.42
CA ILE A 49 4.86 -6.37 5.44
C ILE A 49 5.40 -5.16 6.20
N TRP A 50 4.90 -3.96 5.91
CA TRP A 50 5.29 -2.75 6.64
C TRP A 50 4.94 -2.83 8.12
N ALA A 51 3.71 -3.24 8.48
CA ALA A 51 3.28 -3.36 9.86
C ALA A 51 4.13 -4.36 10.66
N ASN A 52 4.43 -5.53 10.08
CA ASN A 52 5.26 -6.56 10.70
C ASN A 52 6.73 -6.13 10.83
N ASN A 53 7.19 -5.19 10.00
CA ASN A 53 8.55 -4.67 10.00
C ASN A 53 8.61 -3.20 10.40
N PHE A 54 7.64 -2.72 11.19
CA PHE A 54 7.52 -1.29 11.49
C PHE A 54 8.77 -0.71 12.19
N GLN A 55 9.45 -1.52 12.99
CA GLN A 55 10.68 -1.11 13.67
C GLN A 55 11.88 -0.98 12.72
N ASP A 56 11.82 -1.57 11.53
CA ASP A 56 12.92 -1.56 10.58
C ASP A 56 13.31 -0.11 10.21
N PRO A 57 14.61 0.25 10.28
CA PRO A 57 15.06 1.61 9.96
C PRO A 57 14.79 2.00 8.50
N ARG A 58 14.61 1.04 7.60
CA ARG A 58 14.34 1.29 6.18
C ARG A 58 12.99 1.96 5.92
N PHE A 59 12.04 1.84 6.86
CA PHE A 59 10.73 2.49 6.77
C PHE A 59 10.67 3.87 7.47
N SER A 60 11.79 4.59 7.52
CA SER A 60 11.91 5.84 8.30
C SER A 60 11.03 6.97 7.77
N LYS A 61 10.85 7.10 6.45
CA LYS A 61 10.00 8.12 5.82
C LYS A 61 8.54 7.79 6.06
N ALA A 62 8.12 6.55 5.83
CA ALA A 62 6.74 6.13 6.12
C ALA A 62 6.38 6.34 7.60
N LYS A 63 7.32 6.07 8.52
CA LYS A 63 7.12 6.35 9.96
C LYS A 63 6.90 7.84 10.26
N LYS A 64 7.71 8.72 9.69
CA LYS A 64 7.54 10.18 9.84
C LYS A 64 6.21 10.65 9.25
N SER A 65 5.82 10.12 8.09
CA SER A 65 4.53 10.43 7.47
C SER A 65 3.34 9.89 8.29
N LEU A 66 3.49 8.74 8.94
CA LEU A 66 2.48 8.23 9.88
C LEU A 66 2.34 9.15 11.09
N GLN A 67 3.45 9.63 11.67
CA GLN A 67 3.43 10.61 12.75
C GLN A 67 2.74 11.92 12.33
N LEU A 68 3.00 12.41 11.12
CA LEU A 68 2.31 13.58 10.57
C LEU A 68 0.81 13.32 10.42
N THR A 69 0.43 12.09 10.02
CA THR A 69 -0.98 11.71 9.87
C THR A 69 -1.72 11.64 11.20
N THR A 70 -1.05 11.20 12.26
CA THR A 70 -1.65 11.09 13.60
C THR A 70 -1.64 12.42 14.35
N MET A 71 -0.57 13.22 14.22
CA MET A 71 -0.37 14.44 15.01
C MET A 71 -0.76 15.74 14.28
N GLY A 72 -0.77 15.74 12.94
CA GLY A 72 -1.12 16.90 12.13
C GLY A 72 -2.55 17.41 12.37
N PRO A 73 -3.58 16.57 12.25
CA PRO A 73 -4.96 17.00 12.46
C PRO A 73 -5.23 17.53 13.88
N PRO A 74 -4.77 16.89 14.97
CA PRO A 74 -4.85 17.46 16.32
C PRO A 74 -4.10 18.79 16.48
N ALA A 75 -2.92 18.94 15.88
CA ALA A 75 -2.16 20.19 15.94
C ALA A 75 -2.91 21.34 15.25
N VAL A 76 -3.46 21.10 14.06
CA VAL A 76 -4.30 22.06 13.34
C VAL A 76 -5.54 22.40 14.15
N LEU A 77 -6.21 21.40 14.72
CA LEU A 77 -7.37 21.62 15.59
C LEU A 77 -7.02 22.49 16.80
N GLY A 78 -5.88 22.23 17.46
CA GLY A 78 -5.37 23.02 18.58
C GLY A 78 -5.10 24.48 18.19
N LEU A 79 -4.44 24.70 17.05
CA LEU A 79 -4.18 26.05 16.52
C LEU A 79 -5.47 26.82 16.26
N PHE A 80 -6.50 26.18 15.70
CA PHE A 80 -7.80 26.84 15.54
C PHE A 80 -8.46 27.16 16.89
N HIS A 81 -8.31 26.32 17.93
CA HIS A 81 -8.84 26.67 19.25
C HIS A 81 -8.12 27.85 19.90
N LEU A 82 -6.81 28.00 19.66
CA LEU A 82 -6.01 29.09 20.22
C LEU A 82 -6.24 30.42 19.49
N PHE A 83 -6.29 30.41 18.15
CA PHE A 83 -6.28 31.63 17.35
C PHE A 83 -7.63 31.97 16.70
N SER A 84 -8.51 31.00 16.48
CA SER A 84 -9.79 31.23 15.78
C SER A 84 -10.87 30.22 16.17
N PRO A 85 -11.34 30.25 17.44
CA PRO A 85 -12.19 29.21 18.01
C PRO A 85 -13.53 29.03 17.28
N PHE A 86 -14.08 30.10 16.70
CA PHE A 86 -15.35 30.14 15.99
C PHE A 86 -15.22 30.01 14.45
N SER A 87 -14.04 29.66 13.93
CA SER A 87 -13.84 29.53 12.49
C SER A 87 -14.63 28.36 11.89
N LEU A 88 -15.41 28.66 10.85
CA LEU A 88 -16.10 27.66 10.03
C LEU A 88 -15.14 26.85 9.14
N PHE A 89 -13.89 27.30 8.95
CA PHE A 89 -12.87 26.60 8.17
C PHE A 89 -12.13 25.53 8.95
N LYS A 90 -12.29 25.48 10.29
CA LYS A 90 -11.70 24.48 11.18
C LYS A 90 -11.86 23.03 10.67
N PRO A 91 -13.07 22.53 10.35
CA PRO A 91 -13.24 21.16 9.86
C PRO A 91 -12.54 20.92 8.51
N ILE A 92 -12.61 21.90 7.60
CA ILE A 92 -12.00 21.79 6.26
C ILE A 92 -10.48 21.67 6.38
N ALA A 93 -9.85 22.49 7.23
CA ALA A 93 -8.41 22.46 7.46
C ALA A 93 -7.93 21.16 8.13
N VAL A 94 -8.72 20.63 9.08
CA VAL A 94 -8.40 19.35 9.73
C VAL A 94 -8.49 18.20 8.73
N TRP A 95 -9.55 18.16 7.92
CA TRP A 95 -9.72 17.13 6.89
C TRP A 95 -8.69 17.23 5.76
N SER A 96 -8.36 18.44 5.30
CA SER A 96 -7.32 18.62 4.28
C SER A 96 -5.95 18.19 4.78
N THR A 97 -5.64 18.48 6.04
CA THR A 97 -4.40 18.02 6.69
C THR A 97 -4.36 16.50 6.78
N PHE A 98 -5.45 15.88 7.20
CA PHE A 98 -5.55 14.42 7.30
C PHE A 98 -5.40 13.73 5.94
N LEU A 99 -6.12 14.19 4.92
CA LEU A 99 -6.05 13.64 3.57
C LEU A 99 -4.67 13.86 2.93
N GLY A 100 -4.11 15.06 3.10
CA GLY A 100 -2.76 15.37 2.63
C GLY A 100 -1.71 14.46 3.28
N SER A 101 -1.80 14.24 4.59
CA SER A 101 -0.87 13.36 5.31
C SER A 101 -1.01 11.88 4.92
N ILE A 102 -2.23 11.40 4.64
CA ILE A 102 -2.43 10.05 4.09
C ILE A 102 -1.74 9.92 2.72
N GLY A 103 -1.86 10.93 1.86
CA GLY A 103 -1.17 10.97 0.57
C GLY A 103 0.36 10.89 0.74
N CYS A 104 0.91 11.67 1.68
CA CYS A 104 2.34 11.62 2.01
C CYS A 104 2.77 10.23 2.53
N LEU A 105 1.95 9.59 3.37
CA LEU A 105 2.21 8.25 3.88
C LEU A 105 2.21 7.21 2.76
N ALA A 106 1.20 7.23 1.90
CA ALA A 106 1.10 6.32 0.76
C ALA A 106 2.29 6.48 -0.19
N TYR A 107 2.67 7.73 -0.51
CA TYR A 107 3.82 8.01 -1.35
C TYR A 107 5.15 7.56 -0.71
N SER A 108 5.32 7.82 0.60
CA SER A 108 6.53 7.39 1.33
C SER A 108 6.67 5.87 1.35
N LEU A 109 5.57 5.15 1.60
CA LEU A 109 5.54 3.69 1.55
C LEU A 109 5.88 3.18 0.16
N HIS A 110 5.30 3.77 -0.88
CA HIS A 110 5.59 3.40 -2.26
C HIS A 110 7.08 3.57 -2.59
N GLU A 111 7.68 4.70 -2.24
CA GLU A 111 9.11 4.97 -2.47
C GLU A 111 10.01 3.97 -1.72
N GLU A 112 9.69 3.68 -0.46
CA GLU A 112 10.47 2.74 0.36
C GLU A 112 10.32 1.30 -0.11
N PHE A 113 9.13 0.87 -0.54
CA PHE A 113 8.94 -0.45 -1.14
C PHE A 113 9.65 -0.58 -2.49
N ASP A 114 9.62 0.44 -3.34
CA ASP A 114 10.39 0.42 -4.60
C ASP A 114 11.90 0.30 -4.30
N PHE A 115 12.40 1.08 -3.33
CA PHE A 115 13.80 0.99 -2.90
C PHE A 115 14.16 -0.41 -2.39
N ILE A 116 13.35 -0.97 -1.47
CA ILE A 116 13.56 -2.30 -0.89
C ILE A 116 13.51 -3.37 -1.97
N SER A 117 12.54 -3.31 -2.88
CA SER A 117 12.39 -4.31 -3.94
C SER A 117 13.60 -4.34 -4.89
N ARG A 118 14.18 -3.19 -5.22
CA ARG A 118 15.31 -3.12 -6.17
C ARG A 118 16.67 -3.37 -5.53
N LYS A 119 16.87 -2.90 -4.31
CA LYS A 119 18.21 -2.81 -3.71
C LYS A 119 18.45 -3.78 -2.56
N ASP A 120 17.40 -4.31 -1.92
CA ASP A 120 17.57 -5.26 -0.82
C ASP A 120 17.64 -6.71 -1.31
N LYS A 121 18.78 -7.37 -1.03
CA LYS A 121 18.99 -8.80 -1.31
C LYS A 121 18.62 -9.71 -0.12
N GLY A 122 18.20 -9.14 1.01
CA GLY A 122 17.71 -9.88 2.18
C GLY A 122 16.28 -10.39 2.02
N GLU A 123 15.80 -11.08 3.07
CA GLU A 123 14.46 -11.69 3.10
C GLU A 123 13.34 -10.66 2.86
N LEU A 124 13.45 -9.46 3.43
CA LEU A 124 12.47 -8.39 3.23
C LEU A 124 12.39 -7.96 1.76
N GLY A 125 13.54 -7.76 1.11
CA GLY A 125 13.62 -7.47 -0.32
C GLY A 125 13.02 -8.57 -1.20
N HIS A 126 13.13 -9.84 -0.82
CA HIS A 126 12.46 -10.95 -1.50
C HIS A 126 10.93 -10.92 -1.30
N MET A 127 10.47 -10.71 -0.07
CA MET A 127 9.03 -10.60 0.24
C MET A 127 8.36 -9.44 -0.48
N VAL A 128 9.03 -8.29 -0.58
CA VAL A 128 8.51 -7.13 -1.30
C VAL A 128 8.56 -7.36 -2.81
N ARG A 129 9.67 -7.85 -3.38
CA ARG A 129 9.76 -8.14 -4.84
C ARG A 129 8.66 -9.05 -5.34
N TYR A 130 8.38 -10.13 -4.60
CA TYR A 130 7.33 -11.09 -4.97
C TYR A 130 5.93 -10.46 -5.06
N ARG A 131 5.71 -9.29 -4.44
CA ARG A 131 4.41 -8.61 -4.41
C ARG A 131 4.38 -7.26 -5.13
N TYR A 132 5.54 -6.80 -5.61
CA TYR A 132 5.73 -5.48 -6.21
C TYR A 132 6.03 -5.56 -7.72
N GLN A 133 6.63 -6.66 -8.18
CA GLN A 133 6.79 -7.01 -9.61
C GLN A 133 5.60 -7.83 -10.10
#